data_AF-A0A7C3W6R8-F1
#
_entry.id   AF-A0A7C3W6R8-F1
#
_cell.length_a   1.000
_cell.length_b   1.000
_cell.length_c   1.000
_cell.angle_alpha   90.00
_cell.angle_beta   90.00
_cell.angle_gamma   90.00
#
_symmetry.space_group_name_H-M   'P 1'
#
loop_
_entity.id
_entity.type
_entity.pdbx_description
1 polymer ?
#
loop_
_entity_poly.entity_id
_entity_poly.type
_entity_poly.pdbx_seq_one_letter_code
_entity_poly.pdbx_strand_id
1 'polypeptide(L)'
;MNVPWPRVRYATLLALLPVCATAQMRIVDFRASGQLTVTNTFASGVCTLERAGSVTGPWQPVRNSFSTSSSLALNVGRFGPQDFYRVRGLEVAAGRPGFSNLVGAYSILTTVAGAGGSATTVNKWQAAFEGAPATNVLLSRPHITLSDAAGNLYIADKEGHGIRQVRPDGTIITVAGTSNPGNGPDTPFPATQVALNQPNGLWVRRDGTLYILDLANGKVRRRDTNGVLSTLFVVPGGIVSGRGLWVRDDETLAYVCSGTVLKRWSPAEGVRDHATGFGNLGNLSLDPAGRLVVTDRGSHR
;
A
#
# COMPACT_ATOMS: atom_id res chain seq x y z
N MET A 1 14.09 49.38 -2.10
CA MET A 1 13.70 48.32 -3.05
C MET A 1 14.61 47.11 -2.87
N ASN A 2 13.99 46.01 -2.44
CA ASN A 2 14.34 44.59 -2.59
C ASN A 2 15.76 44.03 -2.36
N VAL A 3 15.90 43.51 -1.12
CA VAL A 3 16.36 42.17 -0.66
C VAL A 3 17.78 41.71 -1.00
N PRO A 4 18.70 41.76 0.00
CA PRO A 4 19.87 40.89 0.04
C PRO A 4 19.47 39.48 0.47
N TRP A 5 19.96 38.46 -0.24
CA TRP A 5 19.84 37.05 0.11
C TRP A 5 20.24 36.79 1.57
N PRO A 6 19.37 36.24 2.44
CA PRO A 6 19.76 35.89 3.79
C PRO A 6 20.37 34.49 3.85
N ARG A 7 21.64 34.47 4.27
CA ARG A 7 22.35 33.43 5.02
C ARG A 7 21.45 32.30 5.56
N VAL A 8 21.59 31.08 5.04
CA VAL A 8 21.11 29.87 5.72
C VAL A 8 22.29 29.25 6.47
N ARG A 9 22.18 29.23 7.80
CA ARG A 9 23.16 28.68 8.74
C ARG A 9 23.15 27.15 8.67
N TYR A 10 24.34 26.59 8.85
CA TYR A 10 24.67 25.17 8.88
C TYR A 10 23.72 24.29 9.70
N ALA A 11 23.59 23.04 9.26
CA ALA A 11 23.12 21.92 10.05
C ALA A 11 23.96 21.80 11.34
N THR A 12 23.37 22.14 12.49
CA THR A 12 23.93 21.76 13.77
C THR A 12 23.27 20.46 14.22
N LEU A 13 24.00 19.38 13.94
CA LEU A 13 23.97 18.10 14.65
C LEU A 13 24.14 18.34 16.15
N LEU A 14 23.27 17.78 17.00
CA LEU A 14 23.61 17.44 18.38
C LEU A 14 23.04 16.06 18.73
N ALA A 15 23.94 15.07 18.81
CA ALA A 15 23.73 13.77 19.45
C ALA A 15 23.85 13.94 20.99
N LEU A 16 23.29 13.15 21.92
CA LEU A 16 23.44 11.73 22.29
C LEU A 16 22.51 11.49 23.52
N LEU A 17 22.05 10.27 23.89
CA LEU A 17 22.75 9.25 24.73
C LEU A 17 21.77 8.07 25.08
N PRO A 18 22.21 6.84 25.53
CA PRO A 18 23.55 6.22 25.51
C PRO A 18 23.62 4.71 25.10
N VAL A 19 24.87 4.24 24.92
CA VAL A 19 25.47 2.88 24.91
C VAL A 19 25.04 1.82 23.87
N CYS A 20 25.69 1.83 22.70
CA CYS A 20 26.41 0.67 22.14
C CYS A 20 27.28 1.16 20.96
N ALA A 21 28.46 0.57 20.76
CA ALA A 21 29.49 0.96 19.79
C ALA A 21 29.12 0.64 18.32
N THR A 22 27.99 1.18 17.84
CA THR A 22 27.63 1.18 16.40
C THR A 22 27.70 2.61 15.88
N ALA A 23 28.27 2.78 14.67
CA ALA A 23 28.38 4.09 14.02
C ALA A 23 27.05 4.84 14.08
N GLN A 24 27.07 6.09 14.56
CA GLN A 24 25.84 6.88 14.71
C GLN A 24 25.15 7.04 13.36
N MET A 25 23.83 6.88 13.36
CA MET A 25 22.97 7.19 12.20
C MET A 25 23.17 8.65 11.80
N ARG A 26 23.33 8.90 10.49
CA ARG A 26 23.64 10.24 9.96
C ARG A 26 22.83 10.54 8.70
N ILE A 27 22.31 11.75 8.63
CA ILE A 27 21.82 12.35 7.39
C ILE A 27 23.05 12.82 6.61
N VAL A 28 23.24 12.31 5.39
CA VAL A 28 24.43 12.58 4.55
C VAL A 28 24.11 13.30 3.25
N ASP A 29 22.85 13.31 2.83
CA ASP A 29 22.37 14.12 1.70
C ASP A 29 21.00 14.70 2.07
N PHE A 30 20.76 15.93 1.64
CA PHE A 30 19.51 16.66 1.85
C PHE A 30 19.30 17.61 0.68
N ARG A 31 18.17 17.49 -0.01
CA ARG A 31 17.83 18.32 -1.17
C ARG A 31 16.54 19.07 -0.90
N ALA A 32 16.46 20.31 -1.38
CA ALA A 32 15.25 21.13 -1.29
C ALA A 32 14.01 20.47 -1.92
N SER A 33 14.20 19.51 -2.83
CA SER A 33 13.17 18.69 -3.44
C SER A 33 12.54 17.64 -2.51
N GLY A 34 13.08 17.47 -1.29
CA GLY A 34 12.58 16.51 -0.30
C GLY A 34 13.37 15.23 -0.15
N GLN A 35 14.39 15.06 -0.98
CA GLN A 35 15.23 13.88 -0.91
C GLN A 35 16.21 13.99 0.25
N LEU A 36 16.32 12.93 1.03
CA LEU A 36 17.23 12.80 2.16
C LEU A 36 17.84 11.41 2.18
N THR A 37 19.15 11.32 2.37
CA THR A 37 19.85 10.04 2.50
C THR A 37 20.37 9.88 3.90
N VAL A 38 20.08 8.72 4.50
CA VAL A 38 20.54 8.32 5.83
C VAL A 38 21.56 7.19 5.67
N THR A 39 22.61 7.23 6.47
CA THR A 39 23.63 6.17 6.56
C THR A 39 23.73 5.65 7.98
N ASN A 40 24.36 4.48 8.13
CA ASN A 40 24.42 3.70 9.36
C ASN A 40 23.02 3.36 9.88
N THR A 41 22.11 3.05 8.96
CA THR A 41 20.80 2.47 9.30
C THR A 41 20.96 1.01 9.67
N PHE A 42 20.01 0.48 10.44
CA PHE A 42 20.00 -0.94 10.75
C PHE A 42 19.68 -1.76 9.49
N ALA A 43 20.38 -2.88 9.28
CA ALA A 43 20.11 -3.79 8.15
C ALA A 43 18.72 -4.44 8.24
N SER A 44 18.12 -4.44 9.41
CA SER A 44 16.72 -4.81 9.65
C SER A 44 16.16 -3.87 10.69
N GLY A 45 15.72 -2.69 10.25
CA GLY A 45 15.20 -1.68 11.16
C GLY A 45 14.13 -0.79 10.55
N VAL A 46 13.66 0.13 11.38
CA VAL A 46 12.75 1.20 10.98
C VAL A 46 13.42 2.54 11.21
N CYS A 47 13.39 3.39 10.19
CA CYS A 47 13.80 4.78 10.28
C CYS A 47 12.57 5.69 10.23
N THR A 48 12.39 6.50 11.26
CA THR A 48 11.35 7.52 11.35
C THR A 48 11.98 8.88 11.12
N LEU A 49 11.60 9.58 10.06
CA LEU A 49 11.81 11.02 9.96
C LEU A 49 10.76 11.72 10.82
N GLU A 50 11.19 12.56 11.74
CA GLU A 50 10.35 13.38 12.58
C GLU A 50 10.58 14.86 12.28
N ARG A 51 9.54 15.68 12.45
CA ARG A 51 9.53 17.13 12.26
C ARG A 51 9.13 17.83 13.55
N ALA A 52 9.70 19.00 13.81
CA ALA A 52 9.27 19.89 14.87
C ALA A 52 9.39 21.36 14.43
N GLY A 53 8.60 22.24 15.03
CA GLY A 53 8.78 23.70 14.89
C GLY A 53 9.94 24.27 15.71
N SER A 54 10.57 23.44 16.57
CA SER A 54 11.74 23.81 17.36
C SER A 54 12.68 22.62 17.55
N VAL A 55 13.95 22.87 17.85
CA VAL A 55 14.95 21.82 18.14
C VAL A 55 14.61 20.98 19.38
N THR A 56 13.79 21.51 20.31
CA THR A 56 13.37 20.79 21.52
C THR A 56 12.06 20.04 21.33
N GLY A 57 11.40 20.18 20.18
CA GLY A 57 10.12 19.55 19.88
C GLY A 57 8.91 20.51 20.04
N PRO A 58 7.69 19.97 20.19
CA PRO A 58 7.37 18.55 20.15
C PRO A 58 7.68 17.95 18.78
N TRP A 59 8.26 16.74 18.77
CA TRP A 59 8.61 16.02 17.55
C TRP A 59 7.42 15.18 17.08
N GLN A 60 7.07 15.32 15.81
CA GLN A 60 5.98 14.58 15.17
C GLN A 60 6.52 13.73 14.02
N PRO A 61 6.11 12.46 13.89
CA PRO A 61 6.53 11.61 12.80
C PRO A 61 6.01 12.15 11.45
N VAL A 62 6.89 12.23 10.45
CA VAL A 62 6.57 12.64 9.07
C VAL A 62 6.53 11.43 8.15
N ARG A 63 7.53 10.54 8.24
CA ARG A 63 7.66 9.39 7.36
C ARG A 63 8.39 8.26 8.06
N ASN A 64 7.88 7.05 7.90
CA ASN A 64 8.56 5.83 8.29
C ASN A 64 9.10 5.11 7.06
N SER A 65 10.20 4.39 7.22
CA SER A 65 10.73 3.55 6.17
C SER A 65 11.51 2.41 6.78
N PHE A 66 11.28 1.20 6.27
CA PHE A 66 12.04 0.03 6.66
C PHE A 66 13.43 0.11 6.02
N SER A 67 14.49 -0.02 6.82
CA SER A 67 15.85 -0.18 6.33
C SER A 67 16.19 -1.66 6.22
N THR A 68 16.50 -2.08 5.00
CA THR A 68 17.04 -3.41 4.67
C THR A 68 18.55 -3.38 4.43
N SER A 69 19.17 -2.21 4.60
CA SER A 69 20.60 -1.98 4.35
C SER A 69 21.15 -0.93 5.32
N SER A 70 22.46 -0.69 5.28
CA SER A 70 23.13 0.35 6.07
C SER A 70 22.94 1.77 5.54
N SER A 71 22.20 1.94 4.44
CA SER A 71 21.75 3.23 3.94
C SER A 71 20.28 3.23 3.51
N LEU A 72 19.62 4.37 3.63
CA LEU A 72 18.21 4.55 3.29
C LEU A 72 17.98 5.91 2.64
N ALA A 73 17.39 5.91 1.45
CA ALA A 73 16.91 7.11 0.80
C ALA A 73 15.44 7.36 1.13
N LEU A 74 15.14 8.55 1.66
CA LEU A 74 13.82 9.03 2.02
C LEU A 74 13.44 10.19 1.09
N ASN A 75 12.15 10.28 0.76
CA ASN A 75 11.59 11.47 0.12
C ASN A 75 10.43 12.00 0.96
N VAL A 76 10.53 13.20 1.48
CA VAL A 76 9.50 13.76 2.37
C VAL A 76 8.78 14.96 1.78
N GLY A 77 8.84 15.10 0.46
CA GLY A 77 8.31 16.27 -0.23
C GLY A 77 9.04 17.53 0.22
N ARG A 78 8.39 18.69 0.15
CA ARG A 78 9.09 19.95 0.40
C ARG A 78 9.37 20.13 1.90
N PHE A 79 10.64 20.31 2.25
CA PHE A 79 11.03 20.72 3.60
C PHE A 79 10.51 22.13 3.89
N GLY A 80 9.88 22.32 5.05
CA GLY A 80 9.44 23.64 5.46
C GLY A 80 10.62 24.51 5.90
N PRO A 81 10.60 25.81 5.60
CA PRO A 81 11.77 26.69 5.77
C PRO A 81 12.15 26.96 7.24
N GLN A 82 11.28 26.61 8.19
CA GLN A 82 11.46 26.83 9.64
C GLN A 82 11.34 25.52 10.44
N ASP A 83 11.29 24.39 9.73
CA ASP A 83 11.09 23.09 10.36
C ASP A 83 12.43 22.44 10.69
N PHE A 84 12.46 21.79 11.84
CA PHE A 84 13.56 20.94 12.26
C PHE A 84 13.22 19.49 11.93
N TYR A 85 14.20 18.76 11.41
CA TYR A 85 14.04 17.36 11.05
C TYR A 85 15.09 16.51 11.76
N ARG A 86 14.68 15.32 12.23
CA ARG A 86 15.61 14.30 12.74
C ARG A 86 15.19 12.93 12.26
N VAL A 87 16.15 12.01 12.18
CA VAL A 87 15.87 10.60 11.88
C VAL A 87 16.13 9.77 13.12
N ARG A 88 15.13 8.98 13.51
CA ARG A 88 15.24 7.99 14.58
C ARG A 88 15.32 6.60 13.95
N GLY A 89 16.38 5.87 14.23
CA GLY A 89 16.50 4.47 13.87
C GLY A 89 16.03 3.56 15.00
N LEU A 90 15.43 2.44 14.63
CA LEU A 90 15.13 1.33 15.53
C LEU A 90 15.54 0.00 14.89
N GLU A 91 16.37 -0.78 15.55
CA GLU A 91 16.71 -2.14 15.12
C GLU A 91 15.58 -3.10 15.47
N VAL A 92 15.17 -3.93 14.50
CA VAL A 92 14.11 -4.94 14.67
C VAL A 92 14.69 -6.31 15.01
N ALA A 93 15.95 -6.60 14.65
CA ALA A 93 16.53 -7.95 14.69
C ALA A 93 17.29 -8.35 15.98
N ALA A 94 17.34 -7.52 17.02
CA ALA A 94 18.19 -7.80 18.19
C ALA A 94 17.50 -8.67 19.26
N GLY A 95 17.24 -9.96 18.97
CA GLY A 95 17.13 -11.05 19.96
C GLY A 95 16.19 -10.87 21.16
N ARG A 96 15.22 -9.95 21.11
CA ARG A 96 14.28 -9.65 22.19
C ARG A 96 12.87 -10.13 21.82
N PRO A 97 12.05 -10.54 22.80
CA PRO A 97 10.70 -11.02 22.54
C PRO A 97 9.87 -9.89 21.92
N GLY A 98 9.54 -10.10 20.64
CA GLY A 98 8.51 -9.38 19.92
C GLY A 98 8.85 -7.96 19.51
N PHE A 99 8.12 -7.54 18.48
CA PHE A 99 7.87 -6.19 17.99
C PHE A 99 7.49 -5.14 19.07
N SER A 100 7.72 -5.37 20.36
CA SER A 100 7.38 -4.48 21.48
C SER A 100 7.95 -3.06 21.34
N ASN A 101 9.09 -2.90 20.67
CA ASN A 101 9.70 -1.62 20.35
C ASN A 101 9.04 -0.91 19.15
N LEU A 102 8.60 -1.66 18.13
CA LEU A 102 7.72 -1.17 17.07
C LEU A 102 6.37 -0.75 17.68
N VAL A 103 5.78 -1.60 18.51
CA VAL A 103 4.57 -1.30 19.29
C VAL A 103 4.78 -0.09 20.20
N GLY A 104 5.97 0.18 20.74
CA GLY A 104 6.26 1.38 21.53
C GLY A 104 6.43 2.68 20.71
N ALA A 105 6.84 2.58 19.45
CA ALA A 105 6.93 3.72 18.52
C ALA A 105 5.62 3.97 17.75
N TYR A 106 4.76 2.94 17.66
CA TYR A 106 3.55 2.89 16.86
C TYR A 106 2.36 2.36 17.68
N SER A 107 2.31 2.67 18.98
CA SER A 107 1.38 2.12 19.98
C SER A 107 -0.10 2.47 19.76
N ILE A 108 -0.41 3.13 18.65
CA ILE A 108 -1.76 3.51 18.29
C ILE A 108 -2.12 2.77 17.01
N LEU A 109 -2.84 1.67 17.18
CA LEU A 109 -3.64 1.11 16.09
C LEU A 109 -4.85 2.03 15.93
N THR A 110 -4.94 2.69 14.78
CA THR A 110 -6.09 3.51 14.43
C THR A 110 -6.88 2.88 13.30
N THR A 111 -8.19 3.11 13.33
CA THR A 111 -9.07 2.80 12.21
C THR A 111 -8.91 3.89 11.14
N VAL A 112 -8.54 3.49 9.93
CA VAL A 112 -8.47 4.38 8.76
C VAL A 112 -9.70 4.31 7.87
N ALA A 113 -10.46 3.21 7.95
CA ALA A 113 -11.73 3.03 7.26
C ALA A 113 -12.56 1.94 7.94
N GLY A 114 -13.89 2.12 7.93
CA GLY A 114 -14.84 1.18 8.49
C GLY A 114 -15.19 1.50 9.95
N ALA A 115 -16.48 1.72 10.23
CA ALA A 115 -16.98 2.01 11.58
C ALA A 115 -17.15 0.77 12.47
N GLY A 116 -16.90 -0.43 11.93
CA GLY A 116 -17.29 -1.70 12.57
C GLY A 116 -18.79 -1.95 12.52
N GLY A 117 -19.20 -3.20 12.72
CA GLY A 117 -20.60 -3.62 12.62
C GLY A 117 -20.73 -5.14 12.57
N SER A 118 -21.95 -5.68 12.69
CA SER A 118 -22.16 -7.13 12.63
C SER A 118 -21.73 -7.71 11.27
N ALA A 119 -20.93 -8.77 11.32
CA ALA A 119 -20.41 -9.47 10.13
C ALA A 119 -21.51 -10.10 9.24
N THR A 120 -22.75 -10.20 9.75
CA THR A 120 -23.90 -10.80 9.07
C THR A 120 -24.64 -9.83 8.17
N THR A 121 -24.40 -8.53 8.29
CA THR A 121 -25.10 -7.51 7.50
C THR A 121 -24.19 -7.11 6.34
N VAL A 122 -24.41 -7.71 5.16
CA VAL A 122 -23.94 -7.09 3.91
C VAL A 122 -24.72 -5.79 3.80
N ASN A 123 -24.13 -4.70 4.28
CA ASN A 123 -24.86 -3.45 4.49
C ASN A 123 -25.30 -2.80 3.18
N LYS A 124 -24.82 -3.31 2.03
CA LYS A 124 -24.92 -2.75 0.68
C LYS A 124 -24.44 -1.30 0.70
N TRP A 125 -23.32 -1.02 0.03
CA TRP A 125 -22.75 0.33 0.03
C TRP A 125 -23.82 1.39 -0.25
N GLN A 126 -23.92 2.37 0.66
CA GLN A 126 -25.00 3.35 0.66
C GLN A 126 -24.55 4.63 -0.02
N ALA A 127 -25.47 5.31 -0.71
CA ALA A 127 -25.17 6.59 -1.36
C ALA A 127 -24.63 7.64 -0.37
N ALA A 128 -25.09 7.63 0.89
CA ALA A 128 -24.62 8.53 1.95
C ALA A 128 -23.15 8.31 2.36
N PHE A 129 -22.51 7.21 1.94
CA PHE A 129 -21.10 6.96 2.24
C PHE A 129 -20.16 7.64 1.24
N GLU A 130 -20.65 8.04 0.07
CA GLU A 130 -19.82 8.72 -0.94
C GLU A 130 -19.37 10.09 -0.43
N GLY A 131 -18.06 10.25 -0.28
CA GLY A 131 -17.42 11.47 0.24
C GLY A 131 -17.49 11.62 1.76
N ALA A 132 -18.07 10.67 2.49
CA ALA A 132 -18.12 10.70 3.95
C ALA A 132 -16.74 10.40 4.57
N PRO A 133 -16.52 10.75 5.86
CA PRO A 133 -15.34 10.29 6.58
C PRO A 133 -15.24 8.77 6.56
N ALA A 134 -14.09 8.24 6.13
CA ALA A 134 -13.87 6.81 5.92
C ALA A 134 -14.11 5.96 7.19
N THR A 135 -13.86 6.53 8.37
CA THR A 135 -14.08 5.90 9.67
C THR A 135 -15.54 5.75 10.05
N ASN A 136 -16.46 6.43 9.34
CA ASN A 136 -17.89 6.47 9.68
C ASN A 136 -18.73 5.58 8.77
N VAL A 137 -18.14 4.96 7.74
CA VAL A 137 -18.87 4.12 6.79
C VAL A 137 -18.76 2.64 7.16
N LEU A 138 -19.68 1.82 6.66
CA LEU A 138 -19.64 0.38 6.82
C LEU A 138 -19.06 -0.28 5.55
N LEU A 139 -18.00 -1.08 5.73
CA LEU A 139 -17.44 -1.94 4.70
C LEU A 139 -18.00 -3.36 4.82
N SER A 140 -18.18 -4.04 3.69
CA SER A 140 -18.78 -5.36 3.57
C SER A 140 -17.72 -6.41 3.24
N ARG A 141 -17.10 -6.96 4.30
CA ARG A 141 -16.00 -7.94 4.24
C ARG A 141 -14.82 -7.46 3.35
N PRO A 142 -14.18 -6.34 3.70
CA PRO A 142 -13.00 -5.87 2.97
C PRO A 142 -11.88 -6.93 3.04
N HIS A 143 -11.26 -7.25 1.90
CA HIS A 143 -10.31 -8.37 1.81
C HIS A 143 -8.87 -7.94 1.56
N ILE A 144 -8.62 -6.89 0.80
CA ILE A 144 -7.27 -6.38 0.56
C ILE A 144 -7.30 -4.86 0.51
N THR A 145 -6.18 -4.27 0.88
CA THR A 145 -5.95 -2.84 0.74
C THR A 145 -4.56 -2.57 0.19
N LEU A 146 -4.41 -1.57 -0.67
CA LEU A 146 -3.14 -1.11 -1.23
C LEU A 146 -3.15 0.40 -1.38
N SER A 147 -2.02 1.04 -1.13
CA SER A 147 -1.87 2.49 -1.33
C SER A 147 -1.15 2.83 -2.64
N ASP A 148 -1.52 3.93 -3.28
CA ASP A 148 -0.74 4.51 -4.36
C ASP A 148 0.36 5.46 -3.84
N ALA A 149 1.13 6.05 -4.77
CA ALA A 149 2.20 7.00 -4.45
C ALA A 149 1.68 8.38 -3.99
N ALA A 150 0.40 8.69 -4.23
CA ALA A 150 -0.25 9.92 -3.79
C ALA A 150 -0.86 9.80 -2.38
N GLY A 151 -0.79 8.61 -1.76
CA GLY A 151 -1.34 8.34 -0.44
C GLY A 151 -2.82 7.97 -0.43
N ASN A 152 -3.42 7.69 -1.60
CA ASN A 152 -4.76 7.11 -1.65
C ASN A 152 -4.69 5.63 -1.26
N LEU A 153 -5.67 5.17 -0.50
CA LEU A 153 -5.80 3.78 -0.08
C LEU A 153 -6.99 3.12 -0.79
N TYR A 154 -6.72 2.09 -1.59
CA TYR A 154 -7.73 1.33 -2.32
C TYR A 154 -8.11 0.07 -1.57
N ILE A 155 -9.40 -0.16 -1.39
CA ILE A 155 -9.96 -1.27 -0.61
C ILE A 155 -10.85 -2.11 -1.51
N ALA A 156 -10.60 -3.42 -1.59
CA ALA A 156 -11.53 -4.36 -2.20
C ALA A 156 -12.63 -4.71 -1.18
N ASP A 157 -13.78 -4.06 -1.34
CA ASP A 157 -14.97 -4.26 -0.53
C ASP A 157 -15.77 -5.43 -1.09
N LYS A 158 -15.34 -6.66 -0.75
CA LYS A 158 -15.72 -7.89 -1.47
C LYS A 158 -17.23 -8.10 -1.56
N GLU A 159 -17.93 -8.19 -0.43
CA GLU A 159 -19.39 -8.34 -0.45
C GLU A 159 -20.11 -7.01 -0.70
N GLY A 160 -19.36 -5.91 -0.76
CA GLY A 160 -19.84 -4.62 -1.25
C GLY A 160 -19.80 -4.49 -2.77
N HIS A 161 -19.27 -5.49 -3.50
CA HIS A 161 -19.19 -5.53 -4.96
C HIS A 161 -18.58 -4.27 -5.59
N GLY A 162 -17.55 -3.71 -4.94
CA GLY A 162 -16.91 -2.49 -5.38
C GLY A 162 -15.51 -2.29 -4.82
N ILE A 163 -14.79 -1.36 -5.43
CA ILE A 163 -13.51 -0.86 -4.93
C ILE A 163 -13.73 0.53 -4.36
N ARG A 164 -13.28 0.70 -3.11
CA ARG A 164 -13.34 2.00 -2.41
C ARG A 164 -11.96 2.64 -2.42
N GLN A 165 -11.93 3.96 -2.43
CA GLN A 165 -10.70 4.75 -2.27
C GLN A 165 -10.87 5.66 -1.07
N VAL A 166 -10.01 5.52 -0.07
CA VAL A 166 -9.82 6.52 0.98
C VAL A 166 -8.79 7.52 0.49
N ARG A 167 -9.15 8.80 0.46
CA ARG A 167 -8.27 9.89 0.07
C ARG A 167 -7.41 10.36 1.25
N PRO A 168 -6.30 11.08 1.00
CA PRO A 168 -5.47 11.65 2.06
C PRO A 168 -6.20 12.58 3.03
N ASP A 169 -7.34 13.16 2.63
CA ASP A 169 -8.20 13.98 3.49
C ASP A 169 -9.11 13.17 4.43
N GLY A 170 -9.03 11.83 4.38
CA GLY A 170 -9.81 10.92 5.20
C GLY A 170 -11.22 10.64 4.67
N THR A 171 -11.60 11.15 3.50
CA THR A 171 -12.89 10.83 2.85
C THR A 171 -12.81 9.53 2.06
N ILE A 172 -13.94 8.84 1.90
CA ILE A 172 -14.03 7.59 1.11
C ILE A 172 -15.00 7.73 -0.06
N ILE A 173 -14.63 7.17 -1.21
CA ILE A 173 -15.47 7.14 -2.42
C ILE A 173 -15.41 5.79 -3.13
N THR A 174 -16.38 5.51 -4.00
CA THR A 174 -16.31 4.38 -4.94
C THR A 174 -15.52 4.74 -6.19
N VAL A 175 -14.59 3.88 -6.59
CA VAL A 175 -13.77 4.07 -7.80
C VAL A 175 -13.99 3.02 -8.88
N ALA A 176 -14.58 1.89 -8.54
CA ALA A 176 -15.00 0.85 -9.47
C ALA A 176 -16.11 -0.02 -8.85
N GLY A 177 -16.99 -0.57 -9.69
CA GLY A 177 -18.14 -1.34 -9.21
C GLY A 177 -19.40 -0.49 -9.04
N THR A 178 -20.56 -1.12 -9.18
CA THR A 178 -21.89 -0.52 -8.98
C THR A 178 -22.47 -0.83 -7.60
N SER A 179 -21.68 -1.48 -6.74
CA SER A 179 -22.11 -2.01 -5.45
C SER A 179 -23.25 -3.04 -5.50
N ASN A 180 -23.51 -3.60 -6.68
CA ASN A 180 -24.39 -4.72 -6.90
C ASN A 180 -23.59 -5.83 -7.61
N PRO A 181 -23.79 -7.11 -7.26
CA PRO A 181 -23.14 -8.20 -7.95
C PRO A 181 -23.54 -8.21 -9.43
N GLY A 182 -22.57 -8.39 -10.30
CA GLY A 182 -22.82 -8.57 -11.73
C GLY A 182 -21.54 -8.76 -12.53
N ASN A 183 -21.70 -8.94 -13.83
CA ASN A 183 -20.61 -9.10 -14.77
C ASN A 183 -20.73 -8.01 -15.83
N GLY A 184 -20.07 -6.87 -15.58
CA GLY A 184 -20.11 -5.74 -16.51
C GLY A 184 -19.33 -5.99 -17.81
N PRO A 185 -19.40 -5.05 -18.76
CA PRO A 185 -18.82 -5.21 -20.10
C PRO A 185 -17.31 -5.43 -20.06
N ASP A 186 -16.77 -6.20 -20.99
CA ASP A 186 -15.31 -6.42 -21.11
C ASP A 186 -14.58 -5.25 -21.78
N THR A 187 -15.29 -4.47 -22.59
CA THR A 187 -14.78 -3.28 -23.27
C THR A 187 -14.66 -2.08 -22.33
N PRO A 188 -13.85 -1.06 -22.69
CA PRO A 188 -13.72 0.17 -21.91
C PRO A 188 -15.07 0.81 -21.56
N PHE A 189 -15.31 1.08 -20.28
CA PHE A 189 -16.54 1.69 -19.75
C PHE A 189 -16.25 2.45 -18.45
N PRO A 190 -17.03 3.48 -18.05
CA PRO A 190 -16.82 4.15 -16.77
C PRO A 190 -16.80 3.17 -15.59
N ALA A 191 -15.73 3.17 -14.80
CA ALA A 191 -15.45 2.13 -13.81
C ALA A 191 -16.55 1.98 -12.75
N THR A 192 -17.16 3.09 -12.33
CA THR A 192 -18.26 3.14 -11.36
C THR A 192 -19.60 2.69 -11.92
N GLN A 193 -19.67 2.40 -13.23
CA GLN A 193 -20.86 1.85 -13.91
C GLN A 193 -20.67 0.40 -14.35
N VAL A 194 -19.49 -0.20 -14.15
CA VAL A 194 -19.27 -1.62 -14.40
C VAL A 194 -19.62 -2.41 -13.15
N ALA A 195 -20.59 -3.33 -13.24
CA ALA A 195 -20.87 -4.27 -12.15
C ALA A 195 -19.70 -5.26 -11.98
N LEU A 196 -19.24 -5.40 -10.73
CA LEU A 196 -18.22 -6.36 -10.32
C LEU A 196 -18.86 -7.45 -9.46
N ASN A 197 -18.22 -8.61 -9.33
CA ASN A 197 -18.71 -9.70 -8.51
C ASN A 197 -17.63 -10.21 -7.55
N GLN A 198 -17.78 -9.83 -6.27
CA GLN A 198 -16.88 -10.20 -5.19
C GLN A 198 -15.41 -9.88 -5.47
N PRO A 199 -15.06 -8.62 -5.80
CA PRO A 199 -13.66 -8.25 -6.03
C PRO A 199 -12.83 -8.56 -4.78
N ASN A 200 -11.67 -9.22 -4.96
CA ASN A 200 -10.96 -9.85 -3.85
C ASN A 200 -9.47 -9.45 -3.74
N GLY A 201 -8.82 -9.25 -4.88
CA GLY A 201 -7.41 -8.90 -5.01
C GLY A 201 -7.25 -7.56 -5.73
N LEU A 202 -6.18 -6.84 -5.41
CA LEU A 202 -5.84 -5.57 -6.02
C LEU A 202 -4.36 -5.53 -6.36
N TRP A 203 -4.01 -4.77 -7.38
CA TRP A 203 -2.64 -4.31 -7.64
C TRP A 203 -2.71 -2.85 -8.12
N VAL A 204 -1.89 -1.96 -7.56
CA VAL A 204 -1.91 -0.52 -7.88
C VAL A 204 -0.55 -0.11 -8.42
N ARG A 205 -0.53 0.47 -9.61
CA ARG A 205 0.68 1.03 -10.20
C ARG A 205 0.95 2.42 -9.62
N ARG A 206 2.21 2.87 -9.69
CA ARG A 206 2.62 4.22 -9.24
C ARG A 206 1.86 5.37 -9.90
N ASP A 207 1.38 5.20 -11.13
CA ASP A 207 0.60 6.21 -11.85
C ASP A 207 -0.89 6.25 -11.45
N GLY A 208 -1.35 5.33 -10.59
CA GLY A 208 -2.75 5.21 -10.17
C GLY A 208 -3.57 4.24 -11.02
N THR A 209 -2.98 3.57 -12.01
CA THR A 209 -3.63 2.44 -12.70
C THR A 209 -3.91 1.32 -11.70
N LEU A 210 -5.15 0.85 -11.66
CA LEU A 210 -5.63 -0.13 -10.70
C LEU A 210 -6.03 -1.41 -11.42
N TYR A 211 -5.48 -2.54 -10.96
CA TYR A 211 -5.89 -3.87 -11.39
C TYR A 211 -6.72 -4.53 -10.31
N ILE A 212 -7.82 -5.15 -10.72
CA ILE A 212 -8.84 -5.70 -9.83
C ILE A 212 -9.04 -7.17 -10.18
N LEU A 213 -8.92 -8.02 -9.17
CA LEU A 213 -9.31 -9.42 -9.27
C LEU A 213 -10.83 -9.51 -9.04
N ASP A 214 -11.59 -9.51 -10.13
CA ASP A 214 -13.04 -9.69 -10.16
C ASP A 214 -13.36 -11.18 -10.03
N LEU A 215 -13.21 -11.66 -8.79
CA LEU A 215 -13.01 -13.07 -8.44
C LEU A 215 -14.10 -13.98 -9.00
N ALA A 216 -15.37 -13.67 -8.69
CA ALA A 216 -16.49 -14.53 -9.05
C ALA A 216 -16.81 -14.49 -10.56
N ASN A 217 -16.30 -13.48 -11.27
CA ASN A 217 -16.36 -13.42 -12.73
C ASN A 217 -15.14 -14.08 -13.41
N GLY A 218 -14.11 -14.48 -12.65
CA GLY A 218 -12.90 -15.08 -13.22
C GLY A 218 -12.04 -14.10 -14.02
N LYS A 219 -12.13 -12.79 -13.75
CA LYS A 219 -11.51 -11.74 -14.56
C LYS A 219 -10.45 -10.95 -13.78
N VAL A 220 -9.39 -10.55 -14.49
CA VAL A 220 -8.54 -9.44 -14.06
C VAL A 220 -8.96 -8.21 -14.85
N ARG A 221 -9.43 -7.19 -14.13
CA ARG A 221 -9.91 -5.93 -14.69
C ARG A 221 -8.85 -4.85 -14.53
N ARG A 222 -8.73 -3.95 -15.51
CA ARG A 222 -7.82 -2.80 -15.50
C ARG A 222 -8.63 -1.51 -15.49
N ARG A 223 -8.41 -0.66 -14.49
CA ARG A 223 -8.91 0.71 -14.40
C ARG A 223 -7.78 1.68 -14.69
N ASP A 224 -7.92 2.48 -15.73
CA ASP A 224 -6.94 3.52 -16.05
C ASP A 224 -7.07 4.74 -15.12
N THR A 225 -6.20 5.73 -15.33
CA THR A 225 -6.16 6.97 -14.56
C THR A 225 -7.33 7.91 -14.85
N ASN A 226 -8.03 7.72 -15.98
CA ASN A 226 -9.25 8.45 -16.34
C ASN A 226 -10.51 7.82 -15.73
N GLY A 227 -10.37 6.71 -15.00
CA GLY A 227 -11.49 6.01 -14.38
C GLY A 227 -12.28 5.14 -15.36
N VAL A 228 -11.66 4.71 -16.46
CA VAL A 228 -12.23 3.75 -17.40
C VAL A 228 -11.77 2.35 -17.03
N LEU A 229 -12.71 1.41 -16.92
CA LEU A 229 -12.47 0.01 -16.60
C LEU A 229 -12.67 -0.87 -17.85
N SER A 230 -11.79 -1.83 -18.05
CA SER A 230 -11.89 -2.90 -19.07
C SER A 230 -11.38 -4.23 -18.50
N THR A 231 -11.62 -5.34 -19.21
CA THR A 231 -10.98 -6.62 -18.88
C THR A 231 -9.58 -6.67 -19.46
N LEU A 232 -8.57 -6.92 -18.62
CA LEU A 232 -7.20 -7.18 -19.05
C LEU A 232 -7.08 -8.61 -19.59
N PHE A 233 -7.56 -9.59 -18.82
CA PHE A 233 -7.71 -10.98 -19.27
C PHE A 233 -8.72 -11.75 -18.43
N VAL A 234 -9.21 -12.85 -18.99
CA VAL A 234 -10.07 -13.84 -18.32
C VAL A 234 -9.22 -15.04 -17.93
N VAL A 235 -9.41 -15.57 -16.73
CA VAL A 235 -8.79 -16.81 -16.26
C VAL A 235 -9.67 -18.00 -16.67
N PRO A 236 -9.20 -18.89 -17.57
CA PRO A 236 -9.96 -20.07 -17.96
C PRO A 236 -10.26 -20.97 -16.76
N GLY A 237 -11.52 -21.41 -16.64
CA GLY A 237 -12.00 -22.17 -15.48
C GLY A 237 -12.27 -21.33 -14.23
N GLY A 238 -12.12 -19.99 -14.31
CA GLY A 238 -12.38 -19.08 -13.20
C GLY A 238 -11.25 -19.01 -12.18
N ILE A 239 -11.49 -18.26 -11.10
CA ILE A 239 -10.54 -18.09 -9.99
C ILE A 239 -11.18 -18.68 -8.74
N VAL A 240 -10.59 -19.76 -8.21
CA VAL A 240 -11.20 -20.57 -7.14
C VAL A 240 -11.15 -19.84 -5.79
N SER A 241 -9.97 -19.35 -5.41
CA SER A 241 -9.73 -18.60 -4.18
C SER A 241 -8.38 -17.91 -4.22
N GLY A 242 -8.11 -17.08 -3.22
CA GLY A 242 -6.89 -16.28 -3.16
C GLY A 242 -7.13 -14.84 -3.62
N ARG A 243 -6.30 -13.94 -3.13
CA ARG A 243 -6.33 -12.49 -3.45
C ARG A 243 -5.03 -11.99 -4.07
N GLY A 244 -4.04 -12.87 -4.21
CA GLY A 244 -2.76 -12.56 -4.84
C GLY A 244 -2.93 -12.16 -6.30
N LEU A 245 -2.60 -10.91 -6.58
CA LEU A 245 -2.58 -10.32 -7.91
C LEU A 245 -1.34 -9.44 -8.01
N TRP A 246 -0.59 -9.61 -9.08
CA TRP A 246 0.49 -8.71 -9.47
C TRP A 246 0.49 -8.56 -10.98
N VAL A 247 0.63 -7.32 -11.45
CA VAL A 247 0.73 -7.00 -12.87
C VAL A 247 1.97 -6.16 -13.06
N ARG A 248 2.82 -6.54 -14.03
CA ARG A 248 4.00 -5.77 -14.41
C ARG A 248 3.56 -4.43 -15.00
N ASP A 249 4.35 -3.39 -14.76
CA ASP A 249 4.06 -2.02 -15.19
C ASP A 249 3.85 -1.84 -16.70
N ASP A 250 4.44 -2.70 -17.52
CA ASP A 250 4.30 -2.72 -18.98
C ASP A 250 3.18 -3.66 -19.47
N GLU A 251 2.42 -4.27 -18.55
CA GLU A 251 1.33 -5.21 -18.82
C GLU A 251 1.77 -6.46 -19.62
N THR A 252 3.07 -6.78 -19.64
CA THR A 252 3.59 -7.96 -20.35
C THR A 252 3.53 -9.25 -19.53
N LEU A 253 3.32 -9.14 -18.22
CA LEU A 253 3.25 -10.28 -17.30
C LEU A 253 2.31 -9.97 -16.14
N ALA A 254 1.48 -10.96 -15.78
CA ALA A 254 0.74 -10.94 -14.53
C ALA A 254 0.80 -12.30 -13.81
N TYR A 255 0.65 -12.26 -12.49
CA TYR A 255 0.50 -13.43 -11.63
C TYR A 255 -0.80 -13.35 -10.85
N VAL A 256 -1.51 -14.49 -10.76
CA VAL A 256 -2.77 -14.62 -10.03
C VAL A 256 -2.74 -15.88 -9.17
N CYS A 257 -3.00 -15.74 -7.88
CA CYS A 257 -3.26 -16.87 -7.00
C CYS A 257 -4.67 -17.41 -7.26
N SER A 258 -4.79 -18.71 -7.56
CA SER A 258 -6.09 -19.37 -7.75
C SER A 258 -6.11 -20.75 -7.10
N GLY A 259 -6.67 -20.86 -5.91
CA GLY A 259 -6.77 -22.14 -5.20
C GLY A 259 -5.39 -22.71 -4.89
N THR A 260 -5.06 -23.87 -5.45
CA THR A 260 -3.78 -24.57 -5.25
C THR A 260 -2.73 -24.23 -6.32
N VAL A 261 -3.03 -23.28 -7.20
CA VAL A 261 -2.22 -22.99 -8.38
C VAL A 261 -1.93 -21.51 -8.50
N LEU A 262 -0.66 -21.19 -8.69
CA LEU A 262 -0.22 -19.87 -9.10
C LEU A 262 -0.24 -19.82 -10.62
N LYS A 263 -1.04 -18.90 -11.17
CA LYS A 263 -1.18 -18.71 -12.62
C LYS A 263 -0.30 -17.55 -13.10
N ARG A 264 0.26 -17.69 -14.30
CA ARG A 264 0.90 -16.61 -15.06
C ARG A 264 0.02 -16.23 -16.24
N TRP A 265 0.08 -14.96 -16.64
CA TRP A 265 -0.50 -14.48 -17.88
C TRP A 265 0.49 -13.61 -18.64
N SER A 266 0.51 -13.74 -19.97
CA SER A 266 1.10 -12.73 -20.87
C SER A 266 0.20 -12.53 -22.10
N PRO A 267 0.30 -11.39 -22.80
CA PRO A 267 -0.46 -11.16 -24.03
C PRO A 267 -0.20 -12.24 -25.10
N ALA A 268 1.04 -12.73 -25.21
CA ALA A 268 1.43 -13.70 -26.23
C ALA A 268 0.97 -15.14 -25.91
N GLU A 269 0.89 -15.49 -24.62
CA GLU A 269 0.73 -16.88 -24.20
C GLU A 269 -0.62 -17.18 -23.54
N GLY A 270 -1.41 -16.15 -23.24
CA GLY A 270 -2.61 -16.27 -22.42
C GLY A 270 -2.28 -16.71 -20.99
N VAL A 271 -3.29 -17.26 -20.31
CA VAL A 271 -3.15 -17.74 -18.93
C VAL A 271 -2.62 -19.18 -18.93
N ARG A 272 -1.59 -19.43 -18.12
CA ARG A 272 -1.01 -20.77 -17.90
C ARG A 272 -0.72 -20.97 -16.42
N ASP A 273 -0.60 -22.22 -16.01
CA ASP A 273 -0.10 -22.53 -14.67
C ASP A 273 1.39 -22.22 -14.60
N HIS A 274 1.82 -21.55 -13.53
CA HIS A 274 3.22 -21.20 -13.28
C HIS A 274 3.85 -22.11 -12.23
N ALA A 275 3.11 -22.38 -11.14
CA ALA A 275 3.51 -23.28 -10.09
C ALA A 275 2.28 -23.94 -9.46
N THR A 276 2.42 -25.21 -9.07
CA THR A 276 1.38 -26.05 -8.49
C THR A 276 1.88 -26.69 -7.19
N GLY A 277 1.02 -27.41 -6.49
CA GLY A 277 1.38 -28.13 -5.25
C GLY A 277 1.18 -27.33 -3.97
N PHE A 278 0.50 -26.19 -4.05
CA PHE A 278 0.09 -25.41 -2.89
C PHE A 278 -1.16 -26.01 -2.23
N GLY A 279 -1.29 -25.87 -0.92
CA GLY A 279 -2.49 -26.28 -0.19
C GLY A 279 -3.67 -25.33 -0.43
N ASN A 280 -3.44 -24.02 -0.35
CA ASN A 280 -4.38 -22.97 -0.71
C ASN A 280 -3.65 -21.61 -0.72
N LEU A 281 -3.50 -20.99 -1.87
CA LEU A 281 -2.83 -19.70 -1.99
C LEU A 281 -3.66 -18.57 -1.38
N GLY A 282 -3.01 -17.74 -0.58
CA GLY A 282 -3.57 -16.54 0.04
C GLY A 282 -3.29 -15.30 -0.80
N ASN A 283 -2.06 -14.80 -0.73
CA ASN A 283 -1.61 -13.57 -1.39
C ASN A 283 -0.24 -13.77 -2.03
N LEU A 284 0.25 -12.77 -2.76
CA LEU A 284 1.59 -12.75 -3.32
C LEU A 284 2.23 -11.35 -3.17
N SER A 285 3.55 -11.29 -3.28
CA SER A 285 4.32 -10.06 -3.39
C SER A 285 5.61 -10.33 -4.17
N LEU A 286 6.22 -9.28 -4.71
CA LEU A 286 7.60 -9.32 -5.19
C LEU A 286 8.54 -8.77 -4.12
N ASP A 287 9.67 -9.42 -3.94
CA ASP A 287 10.77 -8.86 -3.16
C ASP A 287 11.61 -7.87 -4.00
N PRO A 288 12.54 -7.10 -3.38
CA PRO A 288 13.38 -6.15 -4.11
C PRO A 288 14.30 -6.77 -5.17
N ALA A 289 14.53 -8.09 -5.13
CA ALA A 289 15.29 -8.82 -6.14
C ALA A 289 14.39 -9.32 -7.29
N GLY A 290 13.09 -9.00 -7.27
CA GLY A 290 12.11 -9.44 -8.26
C GLY A 290 11.67 -10.89 -8.09
N ARG A 291 11.95 -11.53 -6.95
CA ARG A 291 11.49 -12.89 -6.66
C ARG A 291 10.05 -12.84 -6.18
N LEU A 292 9.25 -13.78 -6.64
CA LEU A 292 7.87 -13.93 -6.23
C LEU A 292 7.78 -14.70 -4.91
N VAL A 293 7.15 -14.08 -3.92
CA VAL A 293 6.82 -14.67 -2.63
C VAL A 293 5.30 -14.86 -2.60
N VAL A 294 4.85 -16.05 -2.24
CA VAL A 294 3.43 -16.37 -2.10
C VAL A 294 3.17 -16.85 -0.68
N THR A 295 1.94 -16.66 -0.20
CA THR A 295 1.49 -17.31 1.03
C THR A 295 0.62 -18.50 0.69
N ASP A 296 0.94 -19.64 1.27
CA ASP A 296 0.16 -20.88 1.21
C ASP A 296 -0.54 -21.09 2.55
N ARG A 297 -1.74 -20.49 2.66
CA ARG A 297 -2.55 -20.58 3.88
C ARG A 297 -3.09 -21.99 4.13
N GLY A 298 -3.17 -22.84 3.10
CA GLY A 298 -3.61 -24.22 3.23
C GLY A 298 -2.52 -25.13 3.81
N SER A 299 -1.26 -24.74 3.62
CA SER A 299 -0.10 -25.47 4.14
C SER A 299 0.67 -24.73 5.25
N HIS A 300 0.17 -23.57 5.69
CA HIS A 300 0.77 -22.72 6.72
C HIS A 300 2.22 -22.29 6.39
N ARG A 301 2.48 -21.85 5.14
CA ARG A 301 3.80 -21.43 4.64
C ARG A 301 3.77 -20.12 3.87
#